data_AF-A0A950XDA9-F1
#
_entry.id   AF-A0A950XDA9-F1
#
_cell.length_a   1.000
_cell.length_b   1.000
_cell.length_c   1.000
_cell.angle_alpha   90.00
_cell.angle_beta   90.00
_cell.angle_gamma   90.00
#
_symmetry.space_group_name_H-M   'P 1'
#
loop_
_entity.id
_entity.type
_entity.pdbx_description
1 polymer ?
#
loop_
_entity_poly.entity_id
_entity_poly.type
_entity_poly.pdbx_seq_one_letter_code
_entity_poly.pdbx_strand_id
1 'polypeptide(L)'
;FDFVLIETVGVGQSEVAIAELAQTTIVALQPGSGDSIQVLKAGIMEIADIFVVNKADHPMADQLRREIRSMMEMQHWSGWVPELVATQALEGKGIDELVAAIERHGIYLNETGEIERRRRDAFTHQVRQLALGRMERRLDRVLEAQPSNGLDPYEAADRIVSQLGLDG
;
A
#
# COMPACT_ATOMS: atom_id res chain seq x y z
N PHE A 1 -16.53 14.92 -0.95
CA PHE A 1 -16.70 13.48 -1.13
C PHE A 1 -16.63 12.84 0.24
N ASP A 2 -17.56 11.95 0.55
CA ASP A 2 -17.59 11.27 1.85
C ASP A 2 -16.68 10.03 1.87
N PHE A 3 -16.45 9.43 0.69
CA PHE A 3 -15.49 8.37 0.46
C PHE A 3 -14.65 8.66 -0.79
N VAL A 4 -13.37 8.29 -0.73
CA VAL A 4 -12.45 8.30 -1.88
C VAL A 4 -11.87 6.90 -1.99
N LEU A 5 -12.12 6.24 -3.12
CA LEU A 5 -11.59 4.91 -3.39
C LEU A 5 -10.36 5.03 -4.30
N ILE A 6 -9.26 4.41 -3.90
CA ILE A 6 -8.01 4.37 -4.65
C ILE A 6 -7.74 2.92 -4.99
N GLU A 7 -7.67 2.62 -6.28
CA GLU A 7 -7.38 1.28 -6.80
C GLU A 7 -5.94 1.24 -7.33
N THR A 8 -5.22 0.17 -7.03
CA THR A 8 -3.90 -0.09 -7.60
C THR A 8 -4.05 -0.81 -8.93
N VAL A 9 -3.20 -0.48 -9.91
CA VAL A 9 -3.20 -1.16 -11.21
C VAL A 9 -2.00 -2.10 -11.28
N GLY A 10 -2.25 -3.42 -11.15
CA GLY A 10 -1.24 -4.46 -11.31
C GLY A 10 -0.62 -4.99 -10.00
N VAL A 11 0.49 -5.72 -10.15
CA VAL A 11 1.30 -6.29 -9.07
C VAL A 11 2.72 -5.69 -9.14
N GLY A 12 3.15 -5.00 -8.10
CA GLY A 12 4.40 -4.25 -8.06
C GLY A 12 4.70 -3.66 -6.68
N GLN A 13 5.86 -3.03 -6.52
CA GLN A 13 6.23 -2.38 -5.25
C GLN A 13 5.32 -1.18 -4.88
N SER A 14 4.44 -0.77 -5.80
CA SER A 14 3.49 0.33 -5.65
C SER A 14 2.34 0.02 -4.69
N GLU A 15 1.95 -1.25 -4.49
CA GLU A 15 0.77 -1.57 -3.65
C GLU A 15 1.00 -1.25 -2.17
N VAL A 16 2.21 -1.51 -1.65
CA VAL A 16 2.58 -1.14 -0.28
C VAL A 16 2.57 0.38 -0.11
N ALA A 17 3.10 1.12 -1.09
CA ALA A 17 3.11 2.59 -1.05
C ALA A 17 1.70 3.19 -1.10
N ILE A 18 0.74 2.56 -1.78
CA ILE A 18 -0.65 3.04 -1.83
C ILE A 18 -1.37 2.75 -0.50
N ALA A 19 -1.10 1.62 0.14
CA ALA A 19 -1.66 1.34 1.46
C ALA A 19 -1.26 2.38 2.52
N GLU A 20 -0.06 2.96 2.42
CA GLU A 20 0.41 4.02 3.32
C GLU A 20 -0.35 5.35 3.18
N LEU A 21 -1.11 5.55 2.09
CA LEU A 21 -1.89 6.77 1.85
C LEU A 21 -3.33 6.66 2.34
N ALA A 22 -3.85 5.44 2.49
CA ALA A 22 -5.24 5.18 2.81
C ALA A 22 -5.47 5.06 4.33
N GLN A 23 -6.66 5.46 4.79
CA GLN A 23 -7.06 5.20 6.17
C GLN A 23 -7.47 3.75 6.36
N THR A 24 -8.11 3.14 5.36
CA THR A 24 -8.49 1.72 5.35
C THR A 24 -7.97 1.09 4.07
N THR A 25 -7.20 0.01 4.20
CA THR A 25 -6.66 -0.76 3.09
C THR A 25 -7.40 -2.08 2.95
N ILE A 26 -7.93 -2.34 1.76
CA ILE A 26 -8.67 -3.55 1.43
C ILE A 26 -7.83 -4.40 0.48
N VAL A 27 -7.56 -5.64 0.86
CA VAL A 27 -6.86 -6.60 0.00
C VAL A 27 -7.88 -7.59 -0.54
N ALA A 28 -8.23 -7.42 -1.82
CA ALA A 28 -9.15 -8.30 -2.52
C ALA A 28 -8.40 -9.45 -3.22
N LEU A 29 -8.77 -10.67 -2.88
CA LEU A 29 -8.23 -11.91 -3.44
C LEU A 29 -9.36 -12.71 -4.05
N GLN A 30 -9.03 -13.59 -5.00
CA GLN A 30 -9.97 -14.56 -5.55
C GLN A 30 -9.36 -15.96 -5.52
N PRO A 31 -10.18 -17.02 -5.39
CA PRO A 31 -9.68 -18.38 -5.44
C PRO A 31 -9.14 -18.75 -6.83
N GLY A 32 -8.20 -19.70 -6.86
CA GLY A 32 -7.69 -20.26 -8.12
C GLY A 32 -6.62 -19.43 -8.82
N SER A 33 -6.37 -18.18 -8.40
CA SER A 33 -5.11 -17.48 -8.75
C SER A 33 -3.99 -18.04 -7.89
N GLY A 34 -3.08 -18.82 -8.49
CA GLY A 34 -1.93 -19.42 -7.81
C GLY A 34 -1.04 -18.44 -7.05
N ASP A 35 -1.18 -17.14 -7.34
CA ASP A 35 -0.38 -16.06 -6.77
C ASP A 35 -0.98 -15.46 -5.49
N SER A 36 -2.26 -15.69 -5.17
CA SER A 36 -2.94 -15.00 -4.05
C SER A 36 -2.27 -15.21 -2.70
N ILE A 37 -1.77 -16.42 -2.44
CA ILE A 37 -1.05 -16.73 -1.20
C ILE A 37 0.37 -16.17 -1.20
N GLN A 38 1.01 -16.09 -2.37
CA GLN A 38 2.35 -15.51 -2.48
C GLN A 38 2.30 -14.00 -2.24
N VAL A 39 1.28 -13.32 -2.76
CA VAL A 39 1.01 -11.90 -2.51
C VAL A 39 0.93 -11.60 -1.01
N LEU A 40 0.17 -12.40 -0.25
CA LEU A 40 0.08 -12.23 1.20
C LEU A 40 1.43 -12.39 1.90
N LYS A 41 2.26 -13.35 1.46
CA LYS A 41 3.60 -13.57 1.99
C LYS A 41 4.60 -12.47 1.62
N ALA A 42 4.29 -11.63 0.64
CA ALA A 42 5.15 -10.53 0.19
C ALA A 42 4.98 -9.23 0.97
N GLY A 43 4.53 -9.30 2.24
CA GLY A 43 4.31 -8.13 3.10
C GLY A 43 2.90 -7.52 3.00
N ILE A 44 2.08 -7.95 2.04
CA ILE A 44 0.70 -7.46 1.89
C ILE A 44 -0.21 -7.89 3.06
N MET A 45 0.15 -8.96 3.77
CA MET A 45 -0.56 -9.38 4.98
C MET A 45 -0.58 -8.28 6.06
N GLU A 46 0.49 -7.51 6.17
CA GLU A 46 0.70 -6.55 7.26
C GLU A 46 -0.01 -5.21 7.04
N ILE A 47 -0.32 -4.89 5.78
CA ILE A 47 -0.91 -3.60 5.39
C ILE A 47 -2.43 -3.64 5.28
N ALA A 48 -3.03 -4.82 5.33
CA ALA A 48 -4.47 -5.00 5.13
C ALA A 48 -5.24 -4.74 6.42
N ASP A 49 -6.24 -3.86 6.35
CA ASP A 49 -7.22 -3.69 7.43
C ASP A 49 -8.44 -4.61 7.22
N ILE A 50 -8.71 -4.98 5.96
CA ILE A 50 -9.79 -5.88 5.55
C ILE A 50 -9.31 -6.75 4.40
N PHE A 51 -9.49 -8.07 4.52
CA PHE A 51 -9.36 -9.03 3.44
C PHE A 51 -10.72 -9.32 2.82
N VAL A 52 -10.75 -9.36 1.49
CA VAL A 52 -11.93 -9.76 0.72
C VAL A 52 -11.60 -11.00 -0.09
N VAL A 53 -12.36 -12.07 0.09
CA VAL A 53 -12.37 -13.21 -0.84
C VAL A 53 -13.54 -13.04 -1.78
N ASN A 54 -13.26 -12.50 -2.96
CA ASN A 54 -14.23 -12.35 -4.03
C ASN A 54 -14.38 -13.66 -4.81
N LYS A 55 -15.51 -13.82 -5.52
CA LYS A 55 -15.97 -15.08 -6.12
C LYS A 55 -16.19 -16.16 -5.08
N ALA A 56 -16.93 -15.82 -4.03
CA ALA A 56 -17.26 -16.74 -2.94
C ALA A 56 -18.11 -17.96 -3.38
N ASP A 57 -18.70 -17.91 -4.58
CA ASP A 57 -19.33 -19.03 -5.28
C ASP A 57 -18.34 -20.06 -5.84
N HIS A 58 -17.06 -19.71 -5.95
CA HIS A 58 -16.04 -20.61 -6.48
C HIS A 58 -15.79 -21.79 -5.53
N PRO A 59 -15.64 -23.05 -6.02
CA PRO A 59 -15.46 -24.23 -5.15
C PRO A 59 -14.26 -24.16 -4.19
N MET A 60 -13.23 -23.41 -4.56
CA MET A 60 -12.02 -23.19 -3.73
C MET A 60 -12.12 -21.98 -2.78
N ALA A 61 -13.26 -21.28 -2.71
CA ALA A 61 -13.41 -20.08 -1.88
C ALA A 61 -13.18 -20.36 -0.39
N ASP A 62 -13.79 -21.43 0.12
CA ASP A 62 -13.61 -21.81 1.52
C ASP A 62 -12.19 -22.26 1.85
N GLN A 63 -11.47 -22.83 0.88
CA GLN A 63 -10.06 -23.15 1.06
C GLN A 63 -9.23 -21.88 1.25
N LEU A 64 -9.37 -20.90 0.34
CA LEU A 64 -8.65 -19.63 0.44
C LEU A 64 -8.98 -18.88 1.73
N ARG A 65 -10.25 -18.86 2.15
CA ARG A 65 -10.67 -18.25 3.43
C ARG A 65 -9.99 -18.89 4.63
N ARG A 66 -9.88 -20.22 4.66
CA ARG A 66 -9.17 -20.93 5.73
C ARG A 66 -7.69 -20.60 5.74
N GLU A 67 -7.05 -20.58 4.57
CA GLU A 67 -5.63 -20.26 4.44
C GLU A 67 -5.32 -18.84 4.93
N ILE A 68 -6.12 -17.85 4.53
CA ILE A 68 -5.99 -16.45 5.00
C ILE A 68 -6.18 -16.40 6.52
N ARG A 69 -7.21 -17.06 7.06
CA ARG A 69 -7.47 -17.07 8.50
C ARG A 69 -6.31 -17.68 9.29
N SER A 70 -5.76 -18.80 8.83
CA SER A 70 -4.59 -19.41 9.46
C SER A 70 -3.37 -18.49 9.42
N MET A 71 -3.16 -17.73 8.34
CA MET A 71 -2.09 -16.72 8.30
C MET A 71 -2.34 -15.58 9.29
N MET A 72 -3.57 -15.10 9.40
CA MET A 72 -3.94 -14.07 10.38
C MET A 72 -3.70 -14.53 11.83
N GLU A 73 -3.99 -15.80 12.13
CA GLU A 73 -3.76 -16.40 13.45
C GLU A 73 -2.28 -16.52 13.82
N MET A 74 -1.38 -16.57 12.82
CA MET A 74 0.07 -16.59 13.06
C MET A 74 0.65 -15.19 13.35
N GLN A 75 -0.10 -14.12 13.08
CA GLN A 75 0.34 -12.75 13.27
C GLN A 75 -0.02 -12.23 14.67
N HIS A 76 0.82 -11.33 15.19
CA HIS A 76 0.56 -10.63 16.44
C HIS A 76 -0.02 -9.25 16.14
N TRP A 77 -1.33 -9.11 16.28
CA TRP A 77 -2.03 -7.86 16.03
C TRP A 77 -2.03 -6.97 17.28
N SER A 78 -1.54 -5.74 17.14
CA SER A 78 -1.67 -4.69 18.16
C SER A 78 -2.80 -3.74 17.77
N GLY A 79 -3.97 -3.91 18.39
CA GLY A 79 -5.16 -3.09 18.11
C GLY A 79 -6.14 -3.78 17.18
N TRP A 80 -6.42 -3.17 16.02
CA TRP A 80 -7.35 -3.73 15.03
C TRP A 80 -6.85 -5.06 14.48
N VAL A 81 -7.72 -6.08 14.54
CA VAL A 81 -7.50 -7.35 13.87
C VAL A 81 -8.22 -7.28 12.52
N PRO A 82 -7.53 -7.50 11.38
CA PRO A 82 -8.17 -7.37 10.08
C PRO A 82 -9.41 -8.25 9.94
N GLU A 83 -10.44 -7.74 9.27
CA GLU A 83 -11.65 -8.53 9.01
C GLU A 83 -11.52 -9.33 7.71
N LEU A 84 -12.17 -10.49 7.63
CA LEU A 84 -12.17 -11.34 6.43
C LEU A 84 -13.61 -11.51 5.91
N VAL A 85 -13.91 -10.82 4.81
CA VAL A 85 -15.23 -10.75 4.18
C VAL A 85 -15.25 -11.58 2.89
N ALA A 86 -16.37 -12.24 2.60
CA ALA A 86 -16.56 -12.99 1.36
C ALA A 86 -17.57 -12.28 0.45
N THR A 87 -17.25 -12.16 -0.85
CA THR A 87 -18.10 -11.42 -1.80
C THR A 87 -18.36 -12.20 -3.09
N GLN A 88 -19.48 -11.91 -3.74
CA GLN A 88 -19.75 -12.23 -5.14
C GLN A 88 -20.06 -10.89 -5.83
N ALA A 89 -19.01 -10.23 -6.31
CA ALA A 89 -19.10 -8.82 -6.71
C ALA A 89 -20.07 -8.57 -7.87
N LEU A 90 -20.17 -9.49 -8.84
CA LEU A 90 -21.06 -9.33 -10.00
C LEU A 90 -22.54 -9.42 -9.60
N GLU A 91 -22.84 -10.18 -8.55
CA GLU A 91 -24.17 -10.36 -7.98
C GLU A 91 -24.46 -9.38 -6.82
N GLY A 92 -23.49 -8.54 -6.45
CA GLY A 92 -23.59 -7.60 -5.34
C GLY A 92 -23.62 -8.23 -3.94
N LYS A 93 -23.36 -9.54 -3.81
CA LYS A 93 -23.45 -10.22 -2.50
C LYS A 93 -22.21 -9.96 -1.66
N GLY A 94 -22.42 -9.72 -0.37
CA GLY A 94 -21.35 -9.44 0.61
C GLY A 94 -20.82 -8.01 0.55
N ILE A 95 -21.34 -7.16 -0.36
CA ILE A 95 -20.92 -5.76 -0.44
C ILE A 95 -21.36 -4.97 0.79
N ASP A 96 -22.59 -5.19 1.29
CA ASP A 96 -23.06 -4.54 2.53
C ASP A 96 -22.21 -4.95 3.74
N GLU A 97 -21.76 -6.20 3.80
CA GLU A 97 -20.86 -6.69 4.86
C GLU A 97 -19.48 -6.01 4.77
N LEU A 98 -18.96 -5.84 3.55
CA LEU A 98 -17.72 -5.12 3.31
C LEU A 98 -17.83 -3.65 3.71
N VAL A 99 -18.91 -2.97 3.34
CA VAL A 99 -19.17 -1.58 3.75
C VAL A 99 -19.23 -1.47 5.27
N ALA A 100 -19.94 -2.38 5.93
CA ALA A 100 -20.03 -2.39 7.39
C ALA A 100 -18.66 -2.63 8.05
N ALA A 101 -17.78 -3.45 7.45
CA ALA A 101 -16.42 -3.66 7.94
C ALA A 101 -15.56 -2.39 7.79
N ILE A 102 -15.69 -1.66 6.66
CA ILE A 102 -15.03 -0.37 6.45
C ILE A 102 -15.48 0.65 7.50
N GLU A 103 -16.78 0.71 7.78
CA GLU A 103 -17.34 1.61 8.80
C GLU A 103 -16.84 1.27 10.20
N ARG A 104 -16.82 -0.01 10.58
CA ARG A 104 -16.27 -0.46 11.88
C ARG A 104 -14.80 -0.08 12.04
N HIS A 105 -14.00 -0.30 11.00
CA HIS A 105 -12.60 0.12 11.02
C HIS A 105 -12.46 1.64 11.13
N GLY A 106 -13.28 2.39 10.39
CA GLY A 106 -13.35 3.85 10.49
C GLY A 106 -13.68 4.34 11.90
N ILE A 107 -14.64 3.71 12.58
CA ILE A 107 -14.97 4.00 13.98
C ILE A 107 -13.75 3.73 14.88
N TYR A 108 -13.14 2.55 14.75
CA TYR A 108 -11.93 2.19 15.51
C TYR A 108 -10.82 3.25 15.35
N LEU A 109 -10.53 3.69 14.11
CA LEU A 109 -9.50 4.68 13.85
C LEU A 109 -9.78 6.03 14.52
N ASN A 110 -11.05 6.44 14.58
CA ASN A 110 -11.45 7.68 15.23
C ASN A 110 -11.38 7.57 16.76
N GLU A 111 -11.89 6.47 17.34
CA GLU A 111 -11.93 6.27 18.79
C GLU A 111 -10.54 6.09 19.40
N THR A 112 -9.61 5.46 18.67
CA THR A 112 -8.23 5.24 19.13
C THR A 112 -7.29 6.40 18.80
N GLY A 113 -7.71 7.33 17.93
CA GLY A 113 -6.84 8.41 17.42
C GLY A 113 -5.86 7.96 16.34
N GLU A 114 -5.90 6.69 15.92
CA GLU A 114 -5.06 6.15 14.84
C GLU A 114 -5.28 6.88 13.51
N ILE A 115 -6.46 7.47 13.27
CA ILE A 115 -6.73 8.25 12.07
C ILE A 115 -5.77 9.43 11.91
N GLU A 116 -5.44 10.12 13.00
CA GLU A 116 -4.54 11.28 12.99
C GLU A 116 -3.07 10.86 12.88
N ARG A 117 -2.72 9.67 13.38
CA ARG A 117 -1.41 9.07 13.13
C ARG A 117 -1.26 8.75 11.64
N ARG A 118 -2.19 7.98 11.06
CA ARG A 118 -2.17 7.60 9.64
C ARG A 118 -2.16 8.82 8.71
N ARG A 119 -2.93 9.87 9.02
CA ARG A 119 -2.91 11.14 8.25
C ARG A 119 -1.55 11.82 8.27
N ARG A 120 -0.88 11.88 9.42
CA ARG A 120 0.47 12.45 9.53
C ARG A 120 1.51 11.62 8.79
N ASP A 121 1.40 10.31 8.87
CA ASP A 121 2.30 9.38 8.18
C ASP A 121 2.14 9.54 6.65
N ALA A 122 0.90 9.52 6.16
CA ALA A 122 0.58 9.76 4.75
C ALA A 122 1.07 11.13 4.26
N PHE A 123 0.85 12.20 5.04
CA PHE A 123 1.35 13.54 4.71
C PHE A 123 2.88 13.56 4.61
N THR A 124 3.57 12.96 5.59
CA THR A 124 5.03 12.88 5.63
C THR A 124 5.57 12.11 4.42
N HIS A 125 4.94 10.98 4.08
CA HIS A 125 5.26 10.21 2.90
C HIS A 125 5.11 11.06 1.63
N GLN A 126 3.96 11.73 1.46
CA GLN A 126 3.70 12.58 0.29
C GLN A 126 4.71 13.73 0.17
N VAL A 127 5.03 14.41 1.26
CA VAL A 127 6.04 15.47 1.28
C VAL A 127 7.40 14.93 0.83
N ARG A 128 7.80 13.76 1.35
CA ARG A 128 9.06 13.11 0.99
C ARG A 128 9.11 12.78 -0.50
N GLN A 129 8.08 12.15 -1.05
CA GLN A 129 8.02 11.79 -2.47
C GLN A 129 8.06 13.03 -3.37
N LEU A 130 7.32 14.09 -3.01
CA LEU A 130 7.33 15.34 -3.76
C LEU A 130 8.68 16.06 -3.68
N ALA A 131 9.35 16.02 -2.54
CA ALA A 131 10.69 16.58 -2.37
C ALA A 131 11.72 15.83 -3.21
N LEU A 132 11.76 14.50 -3.10
CA LEU A 132 12.66 13.63 -3.87
C LEU A 132 12.45 13.82 -5.38
N GLY A 133 11.21 13.75 -5.87
CA GLY A 133 10.93 13.95 -7.29
C GLY A 133 11.29 15.36 -7.80
N ARG A 134 11.29 16.39 -6.93
CA ARG A 134 11.82 17.72 -7.30
C ARG A 134 13.35 17.74 -7.35
N MET A 135 14.00 17.05 -6.41
CA MET A 135 15.46 16.92 -6.37
C MET A 135 15.98 16.14 -7.56
N GLU A 136 15.36 15.01 -7.92
CA GLU A 136 15.69 14.21 -9.10
C GLU A 136 15.62 15.04 -10.38
N ARG A 137 14.51 15.74 -10.64
CA ARG A 137 14.39 16.63 -11.80
C ARG A 137 15.42 17.77 -11.81
N ARG A 138 15.92 18.18 -10.66
CA ARG A 138 17.01 19.17 -10.58
C ARG A 138 18.34 18.50 -10.90
N LEU A 139 18.60 17.33 -10.33
CA LEU A 139 19.78 16.51 -10.58
C LEU A 139 19.92 16.19 -12.08
N ASP A 140 18.86 15.70 -12.72
CA ASP A 140 18.86 15.36 -14.15
C ASP A 140 19.27 16.56 -15.02
N ARG A 141 18.76 17.75 -14.72
CA ARG A 141 19.14 18.99 -15.44
C ARG A 141 20.61 19.36 -15.26
N VAL A 142 21.19 19.11 -14.08
CA VAL A 142 22.63 19.36 -13.85
C VAL A 142 23.48 18.32 -14.58
N LEU A 143 23.06 17.05 -14.57
CA LEU A 143 23.72 15.97 -15.29
C LEU A 143 23.73 16.19 -16.81
N GLU A 144 22.59 16.61 -17.39
CA GLU A 144 22.48 16.93 -18.82
C GLU A 144 23.40 18.09 -19.23
N ALA A 145 23.68 19.03 -18.32
CA ALA A 145 24.55 20.17 -18.59
C ALA A 145 26.06 19.84 -18.43
N GLN A 146 26.42 18.66 -17.90
CA GLN A 146 27.81 18.27 -17.68
C GLN A 146 28.42 17.60 -18.94
N PRO A 147 29.66 17.96 -19.31
CA PRO A 147 30.39 17.24 -20.36
C PRO A 147 30.66 15.80 -19.92
N SER A 148 30.24 14.82 -20.72
CA SER A 148 30.40 13.38 -20.45
C SER A 148 31.82 12.83 -20.71
N ASN A 149 32.76 13.66 -21.15
CA ASN A 149 34.09 13.21 -21.56
C ASN A 149 35.13 13.36 -20.44
N GLY A 150 35.57 12.22 -19.91
CA GLY A 150 36.83 12.08 -19.16
C GLY A 150 36.77 12.36 -17.65
N LEU A 151 35.57 12.56 -17.08
CA LEU A 151 35.39 12.70 -15.63
C LEU A 151 35.14 11.34 -14.98
N ASP A 152 35.82 11.10 -13.86
CA ASP A 152 35.53 9.97 -12.99
C ASP A 152 34.12 10.12 -12.37
N PRO A 153 33.30 9.05 -12.31
CA PRO A 153 31.94 9.12 -11.76
C PRO A 153 31.85 9.65 -10.33
N TYR A 154 32.85 9.39 -9.47
CA TYR A 154 32.84 9.88 -8.09
C TYR A 154 33.13 11.38 -8.05
N GLU A 155 34.11 11.87 -8.81
CA GLU A 155 34.38 13.30 -8.94
C GLU A 155 33.19 14.06 -9.54
N ALA A 156 32.50 13.47 -10.52
CA ALA A 156 31.30 14.05 -11.10
C ALA A 156 30.17 14.14 -10.06
N ALA A 157 29.96 13.09 -9.25
CA ALA A 157 28.98 13.09 -8.18
C ALA A 157 29.27 14.17 -7.12
N ASP A 158 30.49 14.23 -6.60
CA ASP A 158 30.89 15.22 -5.58
C ASP A 158 30.69 16.66 -6.07
N ARG A 159 31.07 16.95 -7.33
CA ARG A 159 30.84 18.26 -7.95
C ARG A 159 29.36 18.61 -8.04
N ILE A 160 28.51 17.64 -8.35
CA ILE A 160 27.07 17.85 -8.47
C ILE A 160 26.43 18.07 -7.09
N VAL A 161 26.78 17.27 -6.08
CA VAL A 161 26.31 17.45 -4.70
C VAL A 161 26.67 18.86 -4.22
N SER A 162 27.89 19.31 -4.52
CA SER A 162 28.34 20.67 -4.19
C SER A 162 27.62 21.77 -4.93
N GLN A 163 27.39 21.63 -6.24
CA GLN A 163 26.58 22.56 -7.02
C GLN A 163 25.13 22.65 -6.55
N LEU A 164 24.59 21.56 -6.00
CA LEU A 164 23.26 21.53 -5.43
C LEU A 164 23.21 22.09 -4.00
N GLY A 165 24.35 22.38 -3.38
CA GLY A 165 24.45 22.89 -2.01
C GLY A 165 24.02 21.85 -0.98
N LEU A 166 24.26 20.56 -1.26
CA LEU A 166 23.89 19.44 -0.40
C LEU A 166 25.08 18.94 0.44
N ASP A 167 26.20 19.64 0.40
CA ASP A 167 27.37 19.41 1.24
C ASP A 167 27.02 19.82 2.68
N GLY A 168 26.68 18.84 3.52
CA GLY A 168 26.36 19.02 4.94
C GLY A 168 27.21 18.13 5.81
#